data_AF-A0A2W7CL09-F1
#
_entry.id   AF-A0A2W7CL09-F1
#
_cell.length_a   1.000
_cell.length_b   1.000
_cell.length_c   1.000
_cell.angle_alpha   90.00
_cell.angle_beta   90.00
_cell.angle_gamma   90.00
#
_symmetry.space_group_name_H-M   'P 1'
#
loop_
_entity.id
_entity.type
_entity.pdbx_description
1 polymer ?
#
loop_
_entity_poly.entity_id
_entity_poly.type
_entity_poly.pdbx_seq_one_letter_code
_entity_poly.pdbx_strand_id
1 'polypeptide(L)'
;EVARWRFQSITGVDPATLSPRPVAALDRNQQIQQQVLWERWTEFRVQQVTSFVETISGTLRRQRPGLVMSAAVFANPEHERLQRIQQDWGTWARASYLDWIVLMSYAADTSGFERLVQPWLVNESFGSALVIPGIRLLNLSNAATVDQMQASRDLPTPGYALFAAADLNAELNTMLAQTQASARNRGQLGPATPYAMAASRYAALQREWSWLLTQQRLWMDRNALEPWIGQVNDLGSEFDALAQEPSRRHLENVKAGLARVRTPLNQGVLVDTANSSYRLRSWQHRLTAIEQLLTHGESTQP
;
A
#
# COMPACT_ATOMS: atom_id res chain seq x y z
N GLU A 1 34.26 -2.24 3.44
CA GLU A 1 35.42 -1.48 4.01
C GLU A 1 35.12 0.00 4.20
N VAL A 2 34.60 0.72 3.18
CA VAL A 2 34.29 2.17 3.28
C VAL A 2 33.34 2.52 4.44
N ALA A 3 32.23 1.78 4.63
CA ALA A 3 31.26 2.06 5.70
C ALA A 3 31.85 1.88 7.12
N ARG A 4 32.70 0.85 7.31
CA ARG A 4 33.42 0.57 8.55
C ARG A 4 34.38 1.70 8.89
N TRP A 5 35.17 2.14 7.90
CA TRP A 5 36.10 3.26 8.04
C TRP A 5 35.37 4.57 8.37
N ARG A 6 34.26 4.88 7.67
CA ARG A 6 33.45 6.08 7.94
C ARG A 6 32.94 6.10 9.38
N PHE A 7 32.36 5.00 9.85
CA PHE A 7 31.88 4.92 11.23
C PHE A 7 33.01 5.06 12.26
N GLN A 8 34.16 4.40 12.01
CA GLN A 8 35.33 4.53 12.87
C GLN A 8 35.87 5.96 12.89
N SER A 9 35.85 6.67 11.76
CA SER A 9 36.31 8.06 11.70
C SER A 9 35.45 9.03 12.53
N ILE A 10 34.16 8.73 12.69
CA ILE A 10 33.20 9.58 13.43
C ILE A 10 33.15 9.19 14.91
N THR A 11 33.31 7.91 15.24
CA THR A 11 33.13 7.40 16.61
C THR A 11 34.42 7.02 17.32
N GLY A 12 35.53 6.89 16.59
CA GLY A 12 36.79 6.34 17.09
C GLY A 12 36.79 4.82 17.25
N VAL A 13 35.65 4.14 17.04
CA VAL A 13 35.48 2.72 17.29
C VAL A 13 35.25 1.96 15.99
N ASP A 14 36.02 0.90 15.80
CA ASP A 14 35.82 -0.02 14.70
C ASP A 14 34.55 -0.87 14.92
N PRO A 15 33.52 -0.78 14.06
CA PRO A 15 32.28 -1.51 14.27
C PRO A 15 32.44 -3.04 14.19
N ALA A 16 33.57 -3.55 13.67
CA ALA A 16 33.86 -4.98 13.70
C ALA A 16 34.11 -5.54 15.11
N THR A 17 34.38 -4.68 16.10
CA THR A 17 34.55 -5.08 17.50
C THR A 17 33.25 -5.01 18.31
N LEU A 18 32.18 -4.46 17.72
CA LEU A 18 30.89 -4.33 18.38
C LEU A 18 30.06 -5.61 18.27
N SER A 19 29.27 -5.87 19.30
CA SER A 19 28.36 -7.02 19.37
C SER A 19 26.96 -6.54 19.75
N PRO A 20 25.89 -7.10 19.14
CA PRO A 20 24.52 -6.87 19.58
C PRO A 20 24.18 -7.58 20.90
N ARG A 21 25.02 -8.54 21.32
CA ARG A 21 24.80 -9.34 22.53
C ARG A 21 25.77 -8.90 23.63
N PRO A 22 25.31 -8.86 24.89
CA PRO A 22 26.19 -8.60 26.02
C PRO A 22 27.36 -9.58 26.05
N VAL A 23 28.57 -9.05 26.20
CA VAL A 23 29.79 -9.84 26.39
C VAL A 23 30.01 -10.03 27.89
N ALA A 24 29.93 -11.27 28.37
CA ALA A 24 30.01 -11.60 29.80
C ALA A 24 31.31 -11.17 30.48
N ALA A 25 32.40 -11.00 29.72
CA ALA A 25 33.69 -10.54 30.22
C ALA A 25 33.75 -9.02 30.48
N LEU A 26 32.76 -8.25 30.01
CA LEU A 26 32.71 -6.79 30.21
C LEU A 26 31.96 -6.44 31.49
N ASP A 27 32.41 -5.37 32.16
CA ASP A 27 31.66 -4.80 33.28
C ASP A 27 30.36 -4.12 32.81
N ARG A 28 29.50 -3.73 33.76
CA ARG A 28 28.19 -3.14 33.46
C ARG A 28 28.29 -1.85 32.63
N ASN A 29 29.25 -0.99 32.91
CA ASN A 29 29.40 0.28 32.18
C ASN A 29 29.90 0.03 30.76
N GLN A 30 30.85 -0.90 30.60
CA GLN A 30 31.35 -1.34 29.30
C GLN A 30 30.24 -2.00 28.45
N GLN A 31 29.38 -2.81 29.06
CA GLN A 31 28.22 -3.40 28.38
C GLN A 31 27.25 -2.32 27.88
N ILE A 32 26.94 -1.32 28.71
CA ILE A 32 26.09 -0.18 28.31
C ILE A 32 26.74 0.59 27.16
N GLN A 33 28.04 0.89 27.24
CA GLN A 33 28.77 1.58 26.17
C GLN A 33 28.74 0.79 24.86
N GLN A 34 28.94 -0.53 24.91
CA GLN A 34 28.87 -1.39 23.73
C GLN A 34 27.48 -1.38 23.10
N GLN A 35 26.42 -1.43 23.92
CA GLN A 35 25.04 -1.36 23.43
C GLN A 35 24.76 -0.03 22.73
N VAL A 36 25.14 1.11 23.34
CA VAL A 36 24.97 2.44 22.74
C VAL A 36 25.74 2.55 21.42
N LEU A 37 26.97 2.02 21.35
CA LEU A 37 27.76 2.03 20.12
C LEU A 37 27.15 1.12 19.05
N TRP A 38 26.55 -0.01 19.44
CA TRP A 38 25.83 -0.90 18.52
C TRP A 38 24.57 -0.25 17.94
N GLU A 39 23.81 0.47 18.78
CA GLU A 39 22.65 1.25 18.35
C GLU A 39 23.06 2.34 17.35
N ARG A 40 24.13 3.11 17.65
CA ARG A 40 24.69 4.09 16.72
C ARG A 40 25.18 3.47 15.41
N TRP A 41 25.79 2.29 15.46
CA TRP A 41 26.20 1.56 14.25
C TRP A 41 25.00 1.13 13.42
N THR A 42 23.90 0.74 14.06
CA THR A 42 22.66 0.38 13.39
C THR A 42 22.02 1.61 12.74
N GLU A 43 21.89 2.71 13.47
CA GLU A 43 21.40 4.00 12.94
C GLU A 43 22.25 4.48 11.76
N PHE A 44 23.58 4.42 11.88
CA PHE A 44 24.49 4.78 10.79
C PHE A 44 24.20 3.97 9.53
N ARG A 45 24.06 2.64 9.65
CA ARG A 45 23.76 1.77 8.50
C ARG A 45 22.38 2.07 7.90
N VAL A 46 21.36 2.28 8.74
CA VAL A 46 20.02 2.72 8.28
C VAL A 46 20.13 4.02 7.48
N GLN A 47 20.84 5.02 8.00
CA GLN A 47 21.05 6.29 7.31
C GLN A 47 21.80 6.12 5.98
N GLN A 48 22.82 5.25 5.90
CA GLN A 48 23.50 5.01 4.63
C GLN A 48 22.55 4.48 3.54
N VAL A 49 21.63 3.56 3.90
CA VAL A 49 20.63 3.05 2.95
C VAL A 49 19.63 4.16 2.59
N THR A 50 19.12 4.89 3.58
CA THR A 50 18.16 5.99 3.35
C THR A 50 18.74 7.09 2.46
N SER A 51 19.96 7.57 2.74
CA SER A 51 20.61 8.59 1.92
C SER A 51 20.90 8.11 0.50
N PHE A 52 21.16 6.81 0.30
CA PHE A 52 21.28 6.24 -1.05
C PHE A 52 19.96 6.32 -1.81
N VAL A 53 18.85 5.90 -1.18
CA VAL A 53 17.50 5.97 -1.79
C VAL A 53 17.12 7.41 -2.13
N GLU A 54 17.34 8.35 -1.21
CA GLU A 54 17.14 9.79 -1.42
C GLU A 54 17.95 10.32 -2.60
N THR A 55 19.25 10.01 -2.64
CA THR A 55 20.16 10.50 -3.68
C THR A 55 19.77 10.00 -5.06
N ILE A 56 19.42 8.71 -5.17
CA ILE A 56 18.96 8.11 -6.43
C ILE A 56 17.62 8.73 -6.83
N SER A 57 16.69 8.87 -5.89
CA SER A 57 15.39 9.48 -6.13
C SER A 57 15.51 10.89 -6.70
N GLY A 58 16.25 11.77 -6.00
CA GLY A 58 16.48 13.15 -6.45
C GLY A 58 17.22 13.22 -7.79
N THR A 59 18.19 12.34 -8.02
CA THR A 59 18.95 12.33 -9.28
C THR A 59 18.10 11.90 -10.47
N LEU A 60 17.33 10.82 -10.33
CA LEU A 60 16.49 10.30 -11.40
C LEU A 60 15.32 11.23 -11.70
N ARG A 61 14.67 11.83 -10.69
CA ARG A 61 13.58 12.79 -10.92
C ARG A 61 14.05 14.06 -11.63
N ARG A 62 15.26 14.56 -11.36
CA ARG A 62 15.84 15.68 -12.13
C ARG A 62 16.02 15.36 -13.61
N GLN A 63 16.28 14.10 -13.96
CA GLN A 63 16.43 13.66 -15.35
C GLN A 63 15.11 13.27 -16.00
N ARG A 64 14.18 12.69 -15.22
CA ARG A 64 12.87 12.20 -15.66
C ARG A 64 11.82 12.47 -14.57
N PRO A 65 11.18 13.65 -14.57
CA PRO A 65 10.24 14.05 -13.53
C PRO A 65 9.05 13.10 -13.34
N GLY A 66 8.58 12.46 -14.42
CA GLY A 66 7.48 11.49 -14.39
C GLY A 66 7.89 10.03 -14.12
N LEU A 67 9.14 9.77 -13.73
CA LEU A 67 9.58 8.41 -13.42
C LEU A 67 8.95 7.92 -12.12
N VAL A 68 8.19 6.82 -12.21
CA VAL A 68 7.70 6.10 -11.03
C VAL A 68 8.82 5.28 -10.43
N MET A 69 9.10 5.50 -9.15
CA MET A 69 10.12 4.77 -8.41
C MET A 69 9.49 3.89 -7.34
N SER A 70 9.96 2.64 -7.27
CA SER A 70 9.47 1.66 -6.32
C SER A 70 10.61 0.86 -5.70
N ALA A 71 10.34 0.25 -4.55
CA ALA A 71 11.24 -0.72 -3.94
C ALA A 71 10.46 -1.92 -3.41
N ALA A 72 11.03 -3.12 -3.60
CA ALA A 72 10.59 -4.33 -2.91
C ALA A 72 11.24 -4.38 -1.53
N VAL A 73 10.44 -4.41 -0.46
CA VAL A 73 10.91 -4.25 0.92
C VAL A 73 10.28 -5.25 1.88
N PHE A 74 10.92 -5.54 2.99
CA PHE A 74 10.37 -6.48 3.98
C PHE A 74 9.17 -5.88 4.71
N ALA A 75 8.11 -6.69 4.87
CA ALA A 75 6.89 -6.34 5.61
C ALA A 75 7.04 -6.47 7.14
N ASN A 76 8.22 -6.86 7.63
CA ASN A 76 8.51 -7.03 9.06
C ASN A 76 8.26 -5.74 9.87
N PRO A 77 7.88 -5.86 11.16
CA PRO A 77 7.76 -4.72 12.07
C PRO A 77 8.97 -3.78 12.00
N GLU A 78 8.73 -2.47 12.12
CA GLU A 78 9.74 -1.44 11.91
C GLU A 78 11.00 -1.68 12.74
N HIS A 79 10.84 -1.91 14.04
CA HIS A 79 11.95 -2.19 14.93
C HIS A 79 12.79 -3.39 14.47
N GLU A 80 12.16 -4.51 14.10
CA GLU A 80 12.89 -5.69 13.62
C GLU A 80 13.67 -5.38 12.34
N ARG A 81 13.01 -4.72 11.38
CA ARG A 81 13.58 -4.39 10.08
C ARG A 81 14.76 -3.42 10.20
N LEU A 82 14.67 -2.40 11.06
CA LEU A 82 15.76 -1.46 11.31
C LEU A 82 16.96 -2.18 11.96
N GLN A 83 16.71 -3.01 12.97
CA GLN A 83 17.77 -3.71 13.69
C GLN A 83 18.48 -4.78 12.86
N ARG A 84 17.75 -5.49 12.00
CA ARG A 84 18.28 -6.66 11.26
C ARG A 84 18.65 -6.37 9.81
N ILE A 85 17.85 -5.57 9.11
CA ILE A 85 17.92 -5.42 7.64
C ILE A 85 18.29 -3.99 7.23
N GLN A 86 18.15 -3.01 8.15
CA GLN A 86 18.48 -1.60 7.95
C GLN A 86 17.72 -0.93 6.80
N GLN A 87 16.57 -1.47 6.41
CA GLN A 87 15.63 -0.78 5.54
C GLN A 87 14.79 0.15 6.40
N ASP A 88 14.63 1.42 6.03
CA ASP A 88 13.69 2.36 6.65
C ASP A 88 12.67 2.87 5.61
N TRP A 89 11.94 1.93 5.00
CA TRP A 89 11.04 2.24 3.90
C TRP A 89 9.87 3.14 4.31
N GLY A 90 9.49 3.15 5.60
CA GLY A 90 8.46 4.05 6.12
C GLY A 90 8.88 5.51 6.00
N THR A 91 10.13 5.81 6.34
CA THR A 91 10.74 7.14 6.11
C THR A 91 10.84 7.45 4.62
N TRP A 92 11.26 6.50 3.79
CA TRP A 92 11.38 6.73 2.34
C TRP A 92 10.03 7.07 1.70
N ALA A 93 8.96 6.42 2.14
CA ALA A 93 7.61 6.64 1.67
C ALA A 93 7.06 8.01 2.12
N ARG A 94 7.15 8.33 3.43
CA ARG A 94 6.68 9.62 3.97
C ARG A 94 7.44 10.81 3.40
N ALA A 95 8.74 10.65 3.12
CA ALA A 95 9.56 11.68 2.48
C ALA A 95 9.39 11.75 0.95
N SER A 96 8.49 10.94 0.35
CA SER A 96 8.24 10.89 -1.10
C SER A 96 9.48 10.53 -1.94
N TYR A 97 10.45 9.83 -1.34
CA TYR A 97 11.61 9.32 -2.07
C TYR A 97 11.20 8.21 -3.05
N LEU A 98 10.18 7.44 -2.69
CA LEU A 98 9.59 6.40 -3.52
C LEU A 98 8.11 6.67 -3.70
N ASP A 99 7.62 6.41 -4.91
CA ASP A 99 6.20 6.49 -5.23
C ASP A 99 5.48 5.27 -4.68
N TRP A 100 6.06 4.08 -4.85
CA TRP A 100 5.44 2.80 -4.50
C TRP A 100 6.32 1.99 -3.55
N ILE A 101 5.73 1.46 -2.49
CA ILE A 101 6.35 0.50 -1.59
C ILE A 101 5.73 -0.87 -1.86
N VAL A 102 6.51 -1.81 -2.37
CA VAL A 102 6.04 -3.18 -2.65
C VAL A 102 6.49 -4.10 -1.52
N LEU A 103 5.57 -4.47 -0.64
CA LEU A 103 5.88 -5.31 0.51
C LEU A 103 6.14 -6.75 0.08
N MET A 104 7.23 -7.35 0.56
CA MET A 104 7.50 -8.78 0.44
C MET A 104 6.71 -9.53 1.52
N SER A 105 5.38 -9.51 1.39
CA SER A 105 4.41 -10.06 2.36
C SER A 105 4.25 -11.58 2.21
N TYR A 106 5.36 -12.29 2.25
CA TYR A 106 5.40 -13.70 1.87
C TYR A 106 4.91 -14.58 3.03
N ALA A 107 3.71 -15.12 2.88
CA ALA A 107 3.10 -16.02 3.84
C ALA A 107 2.57 -17.29 3.16
N ALA A 108 2.55 -18.38 3.92
CA ALA A 108 2.07 -19.68 3.44
C ALA A 108 0.52 -19.75 3.33
N ASP A 109 -0.18 -18.87 4.05
CA ASP A 109 -1.64 -18.82 4.10
C ASP A 109 -2.15 -17.37 4.24
N THR A 110 -3.45 -17.18 4.00
CA THR A 110 -4.10 -15.86 3.98
C THR A 110 -4.09 -15.17 5.35
N SER A 111 -4.19 -15.92 6.46
CA SER A 111 -4.14 -15.32 7.81
C SER A 111 -2.75 -14.75 8.12
N GLY A 112 -1.69 -15.49 7.75
CA GLY A 112 -0.32 -15.01 7.83
C GLY A 112 -0.09 -13.79 6.96
N PHE A 113 -0.61 -13.80 5.74
CA PHE A 113 -0.54 -12.66 4.82
C PHE A 113 -1.19 -11.41 5.42
N GLU A 114 -2.43 -11.52 5.90
CA GLU A 114 -3.17 -10.42 6.52
C GLU A 114 -2.43 -9.83 7.73
N ARG A 115 -1.88 -10.68 8.60
CA ARG A 115 -1.08 -10.24 9.76
C ARG A 115 0.16 -9.44 9.34
N LEU A 116 0.78 -9.77 8.20
CA LEU A 116 1.95 -9.04 7.69
C LEU A 116 1.59 -7.68 7.10
N VAL A 117 0.42 -7.55 6.47
CA VAL A 117 0.07 -6.33 5.70
C VAL A 117 -0.81 -5.35 6.47
N GLN A 118 -1.71 -5.82 7.34
CA GLN A 118 -2.66 -4.95 8.04
C GLN A 118 -2.02 -3.81 8.82
N PRO A 119 -0.91 -4.00 9.57
CA PRO A 119 -0.28 -2.90 10.30
C PRO A 119 0.10 -1.73 9.39
N TRP A 120 0.51 -2.01 8.16
CA TRP A 120 0.96 -1.01 7.20
C TRP A 120 -0.17 -0.40 6.39
N LEU A 121 -1.18 -1.20 6.04
CA LEU A 121 -2.27 -0.74 5.18
C LEU A 121 -3.35 0.00 5.99
N VAL A 122 -3.64 -0.44 7.22
CA VAL A 122 -4.79 0.05 8.01
C VAL A 122 -4.38 1.05 9.09
N ASN A 123 -3.24 0.83 9.75
CA ASN A 123 -2.89 1.57 10.96
C ASN A 123 -1.89 2.71 10.74
N GLU A 124 -1.33 2.81 9.53
CA GLU A 124 -0.25 3.75 9.20
C GLU A 124 -0.61 4.57 7.96
N SER A 125 0.04 5.73 7.82
CA SER A 125 -0.05 6.57 6.63
C SER A 125 1.34 6.94 6.12
N PHE A 126 1.48 6.93 4.79
CA PHE A 126 2.74 7.12 4.08
C PHE A 126 2.69 8.30 3.09
N GLY A 127 1.83 9.28 3.37
CA GLY A 127 1.65 10.44 2.51
C GLY A 127 1.09 10.03 1.14
N SER A 128 1.73 10.46 0.07
CA SER A 128 1.32 10.15 -1.30
C SER A 128 1.89 8.82 -1.82
N ALA A 129 2.74 8.13 -1.06
CA ALA A 129 3.29 6.85 -1.48
C ALA A 129 2.24 5.74 -1.39
N LEU A 130 2.18 4.89 -2.42
CA LEU A 130 1.26 3.76 -2.49
C LEU A 130 1.92 2.51 -1.92
N VAL A 131 1.28 1.85 -0.94
CA VAL A 131 1.76 0.59 -0.37
C VAL A 131 1.03 -0.59 -1.01
N ILE A 132 1.79 -1.48 -1.63
CA ILE A 132 1.29 -2.61 -2.44
C ILE A 132 1.79 -3.90 -1.80
N PRO A 133 0.90 -4.79 -1.32
CA PRO A 133 1.32 -6.09 -0.83
C PRO A 133 1.77 -7.02 -1.98
N GLY A 134 2.91 -7.65 -1.80
CA GLY A 134 3.47 -8.66 -2.70
C GLY A 134 3.25 -10.07 -2.19
N ILE A 135 2.70 -10.93 -3.05
CA ILE A 135 2.38 -12.33 -2.80
C ILE A 135 3.45 -13.19 -3.48
N ARG A 136 4.06 -14.11 -2.72
CA ARG A 136 5.01 -15.07 -3.29
C ARG A 136 4.29 -16.34 -3.74
N LEU A 137 4.39 -16.65 -5.03
CA LEU A 137 3.84 -17.82 -5.70
C LEU A 137 4.61 -19.10 -5.41
N LEU A 138 5.94 -19.02 -5.23
CA LEU A 138 6.76 -20.19 -4.90
C LEU A 138 6.22 -20.91 -3.65
N ASN A 139 5.88 -22.19 -3.81
CA ASN A 139 5.30 -23.06 -2.79
C ASN A 139 3.96 -22.56 -2.22
N LEU A 140 3.22 -21.74 -2.97
CA LEU A 140 1.87 -21.30 -2.63
C LEU A 140 0.87 -21.97 -3.57
N SER A 141 -0.21 -22.53 -3.03
CA SER A 141 -1.25 -23.15 -3.87
C SER A 141 -2.00 -22.09 -4.68
N ASN A 142 -2.60 -22.50 -5.80
CA ASN A 142 -3.44 -21.60 -6.62
C ASN A 142 -4.62 -21.06 -5.80
N ALA A 143 -5.25 -21.88 -4.95
CA ALA A 143 -6.31 -21.45 -4.04
C ALA A 143 -5.82 -20.39 -3.04
N ALA A 144 -4.71 -20.64 -2.35
CA ALA A 144 -4.14 -19.68 -1.40
C ALA A 144 -3.71 -18.37 -2.09
N THR A 145 -3.22 -18.45 -3.33
CA THR A 145 -2.89 -17.27 -4.14
C THR A 145 -4.14 -16.43 -4.41
N VAL A 146 -5.24 -17.05 -4.85
CA VAL A 146 -6.52 -16.38 -5.10
C VAL A 146 -7.10 -15.79 -3.80
N ASP A 147 -6.99 -16.50 -2.68
CA ASP A 147 -7.45 -16.01 -1.38
C ASP A 147 -6.65 -14.78 -0.91
N GLN A 148 -5.32 -14.80 -1.03
CA GLN A 148 -4.48 -13.64 -0.69
C GLN A 148 -4.73 -12.44 -1.64
N MET A 149 -5.00 -12.71 -2.92
CA MET A 149 -5.42 -11.69 -3.86
C MET A 149 -6.76 -11.07 -3.47
N GLN A 150 -7.72 -11.88 -3.03
CA GLN A 150 -9.02 -11.40 -2.55
C GLN A 150 -8.85 -10.58 -1.26
N ALA A 151 -8.10 -11.08 -0.29
CA ALA A 151 -7.77 -10.35 0.94
C ALA A 151 -7.12 -8.99 0.65
N SER A 152 -6.23 -8.92 -0.35
CA SER A 152 -5.66 -7.64 -0.80
C SER A 152 -6.70 -6.65 -1.34
N ARG A 153 -7.72 -7.13 -2.06
CA ARG A 153 -8.81 -6.29 -2.59
C ARG A 153 -9.75 -5.77 -1.49
N ASP A 154 -9.79 -6.45 -0.36
CA ASP A 154 -10.59 -6.09 0.81
C ASP A 154 -9.83 -5.19 1.81
N LEU A 155 -8.56 -4.87 1.52
CA LEU A 155 -7.69 -3.99 2.29
C LEU A 155 -7.49 -2.64 1.59
N PRO A 156 -7.09 -1.57 2.32
CA PRO A 156 -6.91 -0.23 1.77
C PRO A 156 -5.58 -0.12 1.01
N THR A 157 -5.50 -0.80 -0.13
CA THR A 157 -4.36 -0.79 -1.03
C THR A 157 -4.84 -0.67 -2.48
N PRO A 158 -4.10 0.02 -3.36
CA PRO A 158 -4.48 0.13 -4.77
C PRO A 158 -4.36 -1.18 -5.56
N GLY A 159 -3.72 -2.22 -5.02
CA GLY A 159 -3.55 -3.49 -5.73
C GLY A 159 -2.69 -4.51 -4.98
N TYR A 160 -2.09 -5.42 -5.72
CA TYR A 160 -1.14 -6.42 -5.22
C TYR A 160 -0.09 -6.71 -6.30
N ALA A 161 1.05 -7.27 -5.90
CA ALA A 161 2.08 -7.78 -6.80
C ALA A 161 2.22 -9.31 -6.65
N LEU A 162 2.52 -10.03 -7.73
CA LEU A 162 2.79 -11.48 -7.69
C LEU A 162 4.28 -11.72 -7.98
N PHE A 163 4.92 -12.61 -7.20
CA PHE A 163 6.35 -12.91 -7.32
C PHE A 163 6.65 -14.42 -7.14
N ALA A 164 7.47 -15.09 -7.92
CA ALA A 164 8.10 -14.62 -9.13
C ALA A 164 7.26 -15.01 -10.36
N ALA A 165 7.43 -14.29 -11.47
CA ALA A 165 6.76 -14.63 -12.72
C ALA A 165 7.11 -16.06 -13.20
N ALA A 166 8.27 -16.60 -12.81
CA ALA A 166 8.70 -17.96 -13.13
C ALA A 166 7.81 -19.06 -12.48
N ASP A 167 7.10 -18.73 -11.41
CA ASP A 167 6.21 -19.66 -10.70
C ASP A 167 4.76 -19.60 -11.22
N LEU A 168 4.48 -18.75 -12.23
CA LEU A 168 3.17 -18.73 -12.88
C LEU A 168 2.94 -20.04 -13.63
N ASN A 169 1.78 -20.65 -13.41
CA ASN A 169 1.35 -21.89 -14.07
C ASN A 169 0.09 -21.67 -14.91
N ALA A 170 -0.22 -22.63 -15.80
CA ALA A 170 -1.34 -22.50 -16.75
C ALA A 170 -2.71 -22.36 -16.06
N GLU A 171 -2.91 -23.05 -14.94
CA GLU A 171 -4.15 -22.98 -14.17
C GLU A 171 -4.31 -21.59 -13.54
N LEU A 172 -3.29 -21.08 -12.85
CA LEU A 172 -3.30 -19.74 -12.28
C LEU A 172 -3.48 -18.67 -13.36
N ASN A 173 -2.83 -18.79 -14.51
CA ASN A 173 -3.03 -17.87 -15.64
C ASN A 173 -4.50 -17.86 -16.12
N THR A 174 -5.15 -19.03 -16.16
CA THR A 174 -6.57 -19.13 -16.52
C THR A 174 -7.46 -18.44 -15.49
N MET A 175 -7.19 -18.66 -14.20
CA MET A 175 -7.91 -17.97 -13.10
C MET A 175 -7.71 -16.45 -13.16
N LEU A 176 -6.48 -15.99 -13.39
CA LEU A 176 -6.18 -14.56 -13.55
C LEU A 176 -6.90 -13.96 -14.74
N ALA A 177 -6.96 -14.66 -15.87
CA ALA A 177 -7.65 -14.20 -17.08
C ALA A 177 -9.16 -13.99 -16.86
N GLN A 178 -9.79 -14.80 -16.00
CA GLN A 178 -11.22 -14.67 -15.65
C GLN A 178 -11.50 -13.46 -14.73
N THR A 179 -10.52 -13.06 -13.92
CA THR A 179 -10.67 -11.94 -12.97
C THR A 179 -10.28 -10.58 -13.56
N GLN A 180 -9.66 -10.56 -14.74
CA GLN A 180 -9.32 -9.34 -15.44
C GLN A 180 -10.47 -8.89 -16.34
N ALA A 181 -10.87 -7.62 -16.24
CA ALA A 181 -11.81 -7.03 -17.17
C ALA A 181 -11.30 -7.16 -18.62
N SER A 182 -12.25 -7.25 -19.58
CA SER A 182 -12.01 -7.40 -21.01
C SER A 182 -10.87 -6.49 -21.50
N ALA A 183 -9.99 -7.03 -22.35
CA ALA A 183 -8.72 -6.44 -22.78
C ALA A 183 -8.78 -5.02 -23.39
N ARG A 184 -9.97 -4.42 -23.60
CA ARG A 184 -10.16 -3.09 -24.20
C ARG A 184 -9.56 -1.94 -23.38
N ASN A 185 -9.38 -2.07 -22.06
CA ASN A 185 -8.85 -1.00 -21.20
C ASN A 185 -7.43 -1.27 -20.65
N ARG A 186 -6.74 -2.34 -21.08
CA ARG A 186 -5.43 -2.74 -20.52
C ARG A 186 -4.29 -1.74 -20.79
N GLY A 187 -4.43 -0.86 -21.77
CA GLY A 187 -3.41 0.14 -22.12
C GLY A 187 -3.52 1.47 -21.36
N GLN A 188 -4.58 1.68 -20.56
CA GLN A 188 -4.89 2.99 -19.95
C GLN A 188 -4.73 3.03 -18.43
N LEU A 189 -4.58 1.89 -17.76
CA LEU A 189 -4.46 1.83 -16.31
C LEU A 189 -3.07 1.34 -15.92
N GLY A 190 -2.31 2.20 -15.26
CA GLY A 190 -0.98 1.87 -14.78
C GLY A 190 -0.48 2.85 -13.73
N PRO A 191 0.78 2.70 -13.33
CA PRO A 191 1.40 3.54 -12.30
C PRO A 191 1.30 5.04 -12.57
N ALA A 192 1.27 5.42 -13.85
CA ALA A 192 1.19 6.81 -14.30
C ALA A 192 -0.24 7.33 -14.51
N THR A 193 -1.28 6.62 -14.07
CA THR A 193 -2.68 7.05 -14.27
C THR A 193 -3.52 6.93 -12.98
N PRO A 194 -3.13 7.59 -11.88
CA PRO A 194 -3.79 7.46 -10.58
C PRO A 194 -5.28 7.81 -10.60
N TYR A 195 -5.67 8.89 -11.28
CA TYR A 195 -7.08 9.30 -11.36
C TYR A 195 -7.93 8.30 -12.15
N ALA A 196 -7.43 7.76 -13.26
CA ALA A 196 -8.12 6.69 -14.00
C ALA A 196 -8.24 5.39 -13.18
N MET A 197 -7.22 5.06 -12.39
CA MET A 197 -7.30 3.93 -11.44
C MET A 197 -8.37 4.18 -10.37
N ALA A 198 -8.43 5.39 -9.81
CA ALA A 198 -9.42 5.78 -8.81
C ALA A 198 -10.85 5.67 -9.39
N ALA A 199 -11.09 6.21 -10.58
CA ALA A 199 -12.36 6.11 -11.29
C ALA A 199 -12.77 4.65 -11.55
N SER A 200 -11.85 3.81 -12.05
CA SER A 200 -12.10 2.39 -12.29
C SER A 200 -12.49 1.63 -11.00
N ARG A 201 -11.80 1.93 -9.89
CA ARG A 201 -12.06 1.35 -8.57
C ARG A 201 -13.42 1.79 -8.03
N TYR A 202 -13.77 3.06 -8.20
CA TYR A 202 -15.06 3.59 -7.80
C TYR A 202 -16.20 2.97 -8.62
N ALA A 203 -16.05 2.88 -9.94
CA ALA A 203 -17.03 2.24 -10.82
C ALA A 203 -17.28 0.77 -10.44
N ALA A 204 -16.27 0.06 -9.91
CA ALA A 204 -16.44 -1.29 -9.39
C ALA A 204 -17.29 -1.33 -8.10
N LEU A 205 -17.14 -0.35 -7.20
CA LEU A 205 -18.01 -0.21 -6.02
C LEU A 205 -19.45 0.12 -6.45
N GLN A 206 -19.64 1.05 -7.39
CA GLN A 206 -20.96 1.41 -7.91
C GLN A 206 -21.70 0.19 -8.47
N ARG A 207 -21.03 -0.63 -9.29
CA ARG A 207 -21.62 -1.87 -9.84
C ARG A 207 -22.01 -2.86 -8.75
N GLU A 208 -21.18 -3.00 -7.72
CA GLU A 208 -21.49 -3.88 -6.59
C GLU A 208 -22.70 -3.40 -5.79
N TRP A 209 -22.75 -2.11 -5.43
CA TRP A 209 -23.88 -1.54 -4.71
C TRP A 209 -25.17 -1.60 -5.53
N SER A 210 -25.10 -1.27 -6.82
CA SER A 210 -26.22 -1.41 -7.76
C SER A 210 -26.71 -2.86 -7.80
N TRP A 211 -25.81 -3.83 -7.95
CA TRP A 211 -26.20 -5.24 -7.94
C TRP A 211 -26.88 -5.64 -6.62
N LEU A 212 -26.33 -5.27 -5.46
CA LEU A 212 -26.95 -5.59 -4.17
C LEU A 212 -28.33 -4.94 -3.99
N LEU A 213 -28.52 -3.71 -4.48
CA LEU A 213 -29.82 -3.05 -4.51
C LEU A 213 -30.82 -3.82 -5.38
N THR A 214 -30.42 -4.25 -6.59
CA THR A 214 -31.31 -5.03 -7.48
C THR A 214 -31.69 -6.38 -6.89
N GLN A 215 -30.79 -7.00 -6.12
CA GLN A 215 -31.04 -8.26 -5.44
C GLN A 215 -31.83 -8.08 -4.13
N GLN A 216 -32.20 -6.85 -3.76
CA GLN A 216 -32.80 -6.54 -2.46
C GLN A 216 -31.95 -7.05 -1.29
N ARG A 217 -30.64 -6.80 -1.34
CA ARG A 217 -29.67 -7.22 -0.32
C ARG A 217 -28.94 -6.04 0.33
N LEU A 218 -29.28 -4.82 -0.08
CA LEU A 218 -28.80 -3.58 0.51
C LEU A 218 -30.01 -2.71 0.82
N TRP A 219 -30.14 -2.29 2.07
CA TRP A 219 -31.22 -1.42 2.52
C TRP A 219 -30.64 -0.25 3.31
N MET A 220 -31.32 0.89 3.17
CA MET A 220 -31.15 2.08 4.00
C MET A 220 -32.55 2.59 4.32
N ASP A 221 -32.64 3.54 5.26
CA ASP A 221 -33.88 4.30 5.44
C ASP A 221 -34.36 4.86 4.10
N ARG A 222 -35.67 4.81 3.83
CA ARG A 222 -36.21 5.20 2.52
C ARG A 222 -35.87 6.66 2.17
N ASN A 223 -35.87 7.56 3.16
CA ASN A 223 -35.55 8.97 2.96
C ASN A 223 -34.06 9.21 2.74
N ALA A 224 -33.20 8.23 3.07
CA ALA A 224 -31.76 8.28 2.85
C ALA A 224 -31.33 7.55 1.56
N LEU A 225 -32.04 6.50 1.16
CA LEU A 225 -31.63 5.62 0.06
C LEU A 225 -31.61 6.34 -1.30
N GLU A 226 -32.69 7.02 -1.66
CA GLU A 226 -32.80 7.70 -2.96
C GLU A 226 -31.78 8.84 -3.11
N PRO A 227 -31.61 9.75 -2.12
CA PRO A 227 -30.52 10.73 -2.15
C PRO A 227 -29.13 10.10 -2.25
N TRP A 228 -28.89 8.98 -1.54
CA TRP A 228 -27.60 8.30 -1.58
C TRP A 228 -27.30 7.69 -2.95
N ILE A 229 -28.30 7.09 -3.62
CA ILE A 229 -28.16 6.59 -5.00
C ILE A 229 -27.79 7.74 -5.95
N GLY A 230 -28.43 8.90 -5.82
CA GLY A 230 -28.07 10.11 -6.58
C GLY A 230 -26.62 10.52 -6.35
N GLN A 231 -26.19 10.64 -5.09
CA GLN A 231 -24.81 10.97 -4.72
C GLN A 231 -23.78 9.99 -5.28
N VAL A 232 -24.11 8.69 -5.30
CA VAL A 232 -23.26 7.64 -5.86
C VAL A 232 -23.09 7.82 -7.37
N ASN A 233 -24.16 8.13 -8.10
CA ASN A 233 -24.10 8.31 -9.56
C ASN A 233 -23.39 9.62 -9.96
N ASP A 234 -23.69 10.71 -9.26
CA ASP A 234 -23.04 12.01 -9.47
C ASP A 234 -21.53 11.92 -9.24
N LEU A 235 -21.12 11.25 -8.16
CA LEU A 235 -19.70 11.02 -7.88
C LEU A 235 -19.03 10.19 -8.99
N GLY A 236 -19.72 9.22 -9.58
CA GLY A 236 -19.20 8.47 -10.73
C GLY A 236 -18.87 9.38 -11.92
N SER A 237 -19.78 10.31 -12.22
CA SER A 237 -19.57 11.30 -13.29
C SER A 237 -18.41 12.25 -12.98
N GLU A 238 -18.24 12.66 -11.72
CA GLU A 238 -17.09 13.47 -11.29
C GLU A 238 -15.77 12.70 -11.40
N PHE A 239 -15.76 11.40 -11.10
CA PHE A 239 -14.58 10.54 -11.32
C PHE A 239 -14.23 10.42 -12.81
N ASP A 240 -15.22 10.25 -13.69
CA ASP A 240 -15.00 10.19 -15.13
C ASP A 240 -14.44 11.53 -15.66
N ALA A 241 -14.97 12.65 -15.17
CA ALA A 241 -14.46 13.98 -15.50
C ALA A 241 -13.01 14.18 -15.02
N LEU A 242 -12.70 13.79 -13.78
CA LEU A 242 -11.34 13.86 -13.23
C LEU A 242 -10.34 12.97 -14.00
N ALA A 243 -10.78 11.79 -14.44
CA ALA A 243 -9.93 10.87 -15.20
C ALA A 243 -9.66 11.36 -16.64
N GLN A 244 -10.60 12.09 -17.25
CA GLN A 244 -10.46 12.65 -18.59
C GLN A 244 -9.71 13.99 -18.59
N GLU A 245 -10.01 14.86 -17.64
CA GLU A 245 -9.42 16.19 -17.50
C GLU A 245 -8.99 16.43 -16.03
N PRO A 246 -7.78 15.96 -15.65
CA PRO A 246 -7.25 16.21 -14.32
C PRO A 246 -7.16 17.71 -14.02
N SER A 247 -7.84 18.15 -12.97
CA SER A 247 -7.75 19.53 -12.47
C SER A 247 -8.06 19.59 -10.98
N ARG A 248 -7.54 20.61 -10.31
CA ARG A 248 -7.81 20.86 -8.89
C ARG A 248 -9.31 20.93 -8.57
N ARG A 249 -10.11 21.56 -9.44
CA ARG A 249 -11.57 21.65 -9.28
C ARG A 249 -12.22 20.26 -9.30
N HIS A 250 -11.90 19.44 -10.29
CA HIS A 250 -12.42 18.08 -10.37
C HIS A 250 -11.97 17.22 -9.17
N LEU A 251 -10.73 17.40 -8.71
CA LEU A 251 -10.22 16.70 -7.53
C LEU A 251 -10.97 17.10 -6.26
N GLU A 252 -11.21 18.40 -6.03
CA GLU A 252 -11.98 18.90 -4.89
C GLU A 252 -13.43 18.40 -4.92
N ASN A 253 -14.07 18.37 -6.10
CA ASN A 253 -15.40 17.80 -6.30
C ASN A 253 -15.47 16.32 -5.91
N VAL A 254 -14.51 15.52 -6.40
CA VAL A 254 -14.42 14.09 -6.10
C VAL A 254 -14.18 13.85 -4.62
N LYS A 255 -13.25 14.57 -3.99
CA LYS A 255 -12.98 14.49 -2.53
C LYS A 255 -14.25 14.81 -1.72
N ALA A 256 -14.98 15.86 -2.09
CA ALA A 256 -16.23 16.23 -1.43
C ALA A 256 -17.35 15.18 -1.65
N GLY A 257 -17.44 14.61 -2.85
CA GLY A 257 -18.41 13.57 -3.17
C GLY A 257 -18.13 12.26 -2.42
N LEU A 258 -16.87 11.86 -2.29
CA LEU A 258 -16.47 10.69 -1.49
C LEU A 258 -16.94 10.82 -0.04
N ALA A 259 -16.73 11.99 0.58
CA ALA A 259 -17.20 12.24 1.95
C ALA A 259 -18.73 12.11 2.08
N ARG A 260 -19.49 12.59 1.09
CA ARG A 260 -20.96 12.44 1.06
C ARG A 260 -21.38 10.98 0.95
N VAL A 261 -20.82 10.22 0.00
CA VAL A 261 -21.15 8.79 -0.20
C VAL A 261 -20.75 7.95 1.01
N ARG A 262 -19.64 8.28 1.67
CA ARG A 262 -19.11 7.54 2.83
C ARG A 262 -19.96 7.70 4.08
N THR A 263 -20.66 8.83 4.24
CA THR A 263 -21.38 9.16 5.48
C THR A 263 -22.53 8.17 5.77
N PRO A 264 -23.46 7.88 4.83
CA PRO A 264 -24.53 6.91 5.07
C PRO A 264 -24.02 5.49 5.32
N LEU A 265 -22.90 5.09 4.69
CA LEU A 265 -22.26 3.78 4.92
C LEU A 265 -21.87 3.54 6.39
N ASN A 266 -21.67 4.61 7.18
CA ASN A 266 -21.33 4.55 8.59
C ASN A 266 -22.55 4.63 9.54
N GLN A 267 -23.73 5.02 9.03
CA GLN A 267 -24.85 5.47 9.88
C GLN A 267 -26.09 4.56 9.86
N GLY A 268 -26.19 3.58 8.95
CA GLY A 268 -27.37 2.69 8.96
C GLY A 268 -27.60 1.83 7.74
N VAL A 269 -26.54 1.39 7.04
CA VAL A 269 -26.70 0.47 5.91
C VAL A 269 -26.85 -0.95 6.42
N LEU A 270 -27.95 -1.59 6.04
CA LEU A 270 -28.16 -3.01 6.25
C LEU A 270 -27.79 -3.75 4.97
N VAL A 271 -26.97 -4.79 5.10
CA VAL A 271 -26.52 -5.60 3.97
C VAL A 271 -26.72 -7.07 4.29
N ASP A 272 -27.60 -7.76 3.55
CA ASP A 272 -27.86 -9.19 3.73
C ASP A 272 -26.81 -10.02 3.00
N THR A 273 -25.72 -10.27 3.71
CA THR A 273 -24.63 -11.14 3.27
C THR A 273 -24.14 -11.97 4.46
N ALA A 274 -23.50 -13.11 4.17
CA ALA A 274 -22.99 -14.01 5.20
C ALA A 274 -22.12 -13.32 6.26
N ASN A 275 -21.46 -12.20 5.93
CA ASN A 275 -20.79 -11.33 6.89
C ASN A 275 -20.94 -9.84 6.52
N SER A 276 -22.03 -9.23 6.96
CA SER A 276 -22.35 -7.82 6.71
C SER A 276 -21.27 -6.86 7.24
N SER A 277 -20.77 -7.11 8.45
CA SER A 277 -19.74 -6.28 9.09
C SER A 277 -18.41 -6.28 8.32
N TYR A 278 -18.01 -7.43 7.81
CA TYR A 278 -16.82 -7.57 6.97
C TYR A 278 -16.99 -6.82 5.66
N ARG A 279 -18.14 -6.95 5.00
CA ARG A 279 -18.42 -6.26 3.74
C ARG A 279 -18.39 -4.74 3.86
N LEU A 280 -19.06 -4.20 4.89
CA LEU A 280 -19.04 -2.77 5.17
C LEU A 280 -17.60 -2.28 5.40
N ARG A 281 -16.79 -3.05 6.13
CA ARG A 281 -15.37 -2.75 6.34
C ARG A 281 -14.56 -2.78 5.04
N SER A 282 -14.78 -3.78 4.19
CA SER A 282 -14.13 -3.85 2.87
C SER A 282 -14.50 -2.64 1.99
N TRP A 283 -15.76 -2.18 2.01
CA TRP A 283 -16.12 -0.94 1.30
C TRP A 283 -15.40 0.28 1.85
N GLN A 284 -15.29 0.41 3.17
CA GLN A 284 -14.51 1.49 3.79
C GLN A 284 -13.04 1.44 3.36
N HIS A 285 -12.43 0.25 3.38
CA HIS A 285 -11.06 0.06 2.93
C HIS A 285 -10.88 0.42 1.44
N ARG A 286 -11.81 0.00 0.58
CA ARG A 286 -11.76 0.30 -0.86
C ARG A 286 -11.94 1.79 -1.16
N LEU A 287 -12.77 2.49 -0.39
CA LEU A 287 -12.87 3.95 -0.45
C LEU A 287 -11.58 4.63 0.01
N THR A 288 -10.95 4.14 1.08
CA THR A 288 -9.62 4.61 1.51
C THR A 288 -8.55 4.37 0.42
N ALA A 289 -8.56 3.22 -0.26
CA ALA A 289 -7.63 2.97 -1.37
C ALA A 289 -7.84 3.95 -2.54
N ILE A 290 -9.08 4.36 -2.81
CA ILE A 290 -9.40 5.41 -3.79
C ILE A 290 -8.85 6.76 -3.33
N GLU A 291 -9.02 7.14 -2.06
CA GLU A 291 -8.45 8.37 -1.48
C GLU A 291 -6.91 8.40 -1.56
N GLN A 292 -6.25 7.26 -1.34
CA GLN A 292 -4.80 7.11 -1.51
C GLN A 292 -4.38 7.34 -2.97
N LEU A 293 -5.13 6.80 -3.95
CA LEU A 293 -4.88 7.04 -5.37
C LEU A 293 -5.03 8.52 -5.74
N LEU A 294 -6.05 9.20 -5.21
CA LEU A 294 -6.24 10.64 -5.41
C LEU A 294 -5.09 11.46 -4.81
N THR A 295 -4.64 11.12 -3.61
CA THR A 295 -3.50 11.78 -2.94
C THR A 295 -2.20 11.55 -3.71
N HIS A 296 -1.99 10.34 -4.23
CA HIS A 296 -0.86 10.03 -5.10
C HIS A 296 -0.91 10.85 -6.40
N GLY A 297 -2.09 10.92 -7.03
CA GLY A 297 -2.32 11.73 -8.23
C GLY A 297 -2.03 13.21 -8.01
N GLU A 298 -2.52 13.80 -6.92
CA GLU A 298 -2.29 15.21 -6.59
C GLU A 298 -0.79 15.54 -6.46
N SER A 299 0.00 14.60 -5.94
CA SER A 299 1.45 14.78 -5.79
C SER A 299 2.27 14.58 -7.07
N THR A 300 1.75 13.82 -8.04
CA THR A 300 2.47 13.41 -9.25
C THR A 300 1.94 14.06 -10.52
N GLN A 301 0.69 14.54 -10.50
CA GLN A 301 -0.07 15.14 -11.59
C GLN A 301 -0.91 16.31 -11.02
N PRO A 302 -0.24 17.39 -10.57
CA PRO A 302 -0.90 18.56 -9.99
C PRO A 302 -1.70 19.39 -11.01
#